data_AF-A0A2D4HZM0-F1
#
_entry.id   AF-A0A2D4HZM0-F1
#
_cell.length_a   1.000
_cell.length_b   1.000
_cell.length_c   1.000
_cell.angle_alpha   90.00
_cell.angle_beta   90.00
_cell.angle_gamma   90.00
#
_symmetry.space_group_name_H-M   'P 1'
#
loop_
_entity.id
_entity.type
_entity.pdbx_description
1 polymer ?
#
loop_
_entity_poly.entity_id
_entity_poly.type
_entity_poly.pdbx_seq_one_letter_code
_entity_poly.pdbx_strand_id
1 'polypeptide(L)'
;HQLRPYLDREALTTVTHALVTSRLDYCNALYMGLPLKSVRRLQLVQNAAARAMVGAPRCTHITPILHWLPIGLRSQFKVLVITFKALHGLGPGIYETASYHIA
;
A
#
# COMPACT_ATOMS: atom_id res chain seq x y z
N HIS A 1 -14.19 1.66 -14.90
CA HIS A 1 -14.53 1.59 -16.34
C HIS A 1 -14.94 2.94 -16.93
N GLN A 2 -15.40 3.92 -16.12
CA GLN A 2 -15.89 5.21 -16.63
C GLN A 2 -14.84 6.31 -16.85
N LEU A 3 -13.68 6.27 -16.18
CA LEU A 3 -12.65 7.34 -16.28
C LEU A 3 -11.64 7.15 -17.43
N ARG A 4 -11.54 5.94 -17.97
CA ARG A 4 -10.60 5.59 -19.05
C ARG A 4 -10.80 6.33 -20.38
N PRO A 5 -12.02 6.67 -20.82
CA PRO A 5 -12.21 7.43 -22.06
C PRO A 5 -11.77 8.89 -21.95
N TYR A 6 -11.61 9.40 -20.72
CA TYR A 6 -11.40 10.83 -20.45
C TYR A 6 -9.99 11.15 -19.95
N LEU A 7 -9.19 10.14 -19.61
CA LEU A 7 -7.88 10.31 -19.00
C LEU A 7 -6.87 9.44 -19.74
N ASP A 8 -5.75 10.06 -20.08
CA ASP A 8 -4.59 9.33 -20.61
C ASP A 8 -4.03 8.36 -19.56
N ARG A 9 -3.30 7.34 -20.00
CA ARG A 9 -2.80 6.25 -19.15
C ARG A 9 -1.94 6.75 -17.99
N GLU A 10 -1.13 7.78 -18.23
CA GLU A 10 -0.32 8.42 -17.20
C GLU A 10 -1.18 9.14 -16.16
N ALA A 11 -2.17 9.92 -16.61
CA ALA A 11 -3.08 10.62 -15.71
C ALA A 11 -3.90 9.63 -14.86
N LEU A 12 -4.35 8.52 -15.45
CA LEU A 12 -5.04 7.45 -14.72
C LEU A 12 -4.14 6.79 -13.67
N THR A 13 -2.86 6.60 -13.99
CA THR A 13 -1.85 6.07 -13.08
C THR A 13 -1.65 7.03 -11.91
N THR A 14 -1.42 8.31 -12.19
CA THR A 14 -1.24 9.36 -11.18
C THR A 14 -2.45 9.48 -10.27
N VAL A 15 -3.67 9.52 -10.80
CA VAL A 15 -4.91 9.58 -10.01
C VAL A 15 -5.09 8.33 -9.15
N THR A 16 -4.80 7.15 -9.70
CA THR A 16 -4.89 5.89 -8.95
C THR A 16 -3.86 5.86 -7.81
N HIS A 17 -2.63 6.31 -8.07
CA HIS A 17 -1.62 6.45 -7.03
C HIS A 17 -2.02 7.47 -5.96
N ALA A 18 -2.47 8.66 -6.35
CA ALA A 18 -2.83 9.74 -5.44
C ALA A 18 -4.06 9.43 -4.57
N LEU A 19 -5.03 8.67 -5.09
CA LEU A 19 -6.29 8.39 -4.37
C LEU A 19 -6.30 7.04 -3.65
N VAL A 20 -5.67 6.02 -4.22
CA VAL A 20 -5.74 4.64 -3.71
C VAL A 20 -4.42 4.23 -3.08
N THR A 21 -3.33 4.25 -3.84
CA THR A 21 -2.04 3.73 -3.39
C THR A 21 -1.47 4.53 -2.23
N SER A 22 -1.55 5.86 -2.28
CA SER A 22 -1.08 6.76 -1.21
C SER A 22 -1.78 6.51 0.13
N ARG A 23 -3.10 6.33 0.12
CA ARG A 23 -3.91 6.10 1.33
C ARG A 23 -3.64 4.73 1.92
N LEU A 24 -3.52 3.72 1.06
CA LEU A 24 -3.08 2.38 1.47
C LEU A 24 -1.69 2.46 2.08
N ASP A 25 -0.76 3.16 1.43
CA ASP A 25 0.64 3.26 1.88
C ASP A 25 0.81 4.04 3.19
N TYR A 26 0.01 5.07 3.42
CA TYR A 26 -0.02 5.82 4.67
C TYR A 26 -0.49 4.95 5.85
N CYS A 27 -1.57 4.20 5.64
CA CYS A 27 -2.15 3.36 6.68
C CYS A 27 -1.47 1.98 6.81
N ASN A 28 -0.45 1.67 6.01
CA ASN A 28 0.16 0.32 5.96
C ASN A 28 0.60 -0.22 7.33
N ALA A 29 1.15 0.64 8.20
CA ALA A 29 1.55 0.22 9.55
C ALA A 29 0.32 -0.09 10.44
N LEU A 30 -0.76 0.68 10.28
CA LEU A 30 -2.02 0.50 11.01
C LEU A 30 -2.79 -0.76 10.57
N TYR A 31 -2.44 -1.33 9.41
CA TYR A 31 -3.02 -2.59 8.95
C TYR A 31 -2.43 -3.81 9.67
N MET A 32 -1.33 -3.64 10.40
CA MET A 32 -0.75 -4.71 11.21
C MET A 32 -1.67 -4.99 12.41
N GLY A 33 -2.15 -6.24 12.51
CA GLY A 33 -3.11 -6.65 13.54
C GLY A 33 -4.58 -6.54 13.15
N LEU A 34 -4.91 -6.07 11.93
CA LEU A 34 -6.30 -6.10 11.47
C LEU A 34 -6.80 -7.55 11.24
N PRO A 35 -8.09 -7.83 11.48
CA PRO A 35 -8.68 -9.10 11.11
C PRO A 35 -8.47 -9.40 9.62
N LEU A 36 -8.22 -10.68 9.28
CA LEU A 36 -8.00 -11.12 7.89
C LEU A 36 -9.12 -10.68 6.94
N LYS A 37 -10.35 -10.57 7.43
CA LYS A 37 -11.50 -10.04 6.67
C LYS A 37 -11.29 -8.60 6.21
N SER A 38 -10.72 -7.75 7.06
CA SER A 38 -10.41 -6.35 6.75
C SER A 38 -9.24 -6.26 5.76
N VAL A 39 -8.17 -7.04 5.98
CA VAL A 39 -7.04 -7.13 5.04
C VAL A 39 -7.50 -7.60 3.65
N ARG A 40 -8.41 -8.58 3.59
CA ARG A 40 -9.01 -9.05 2.33
C ARG A 40 -9.80 -7.93 1.62
N ARG A 41 -10.53 -7.09 2.35
CA ARG A 41 -11.22 -5.93 1.76
C ARG A 41 -10.24 -4.93 1.16
N LEU A 42 -9.13 -4.65 1.84
CA LEU A 42 -8.08 -3.78 1.32
C LEU A 42 -7.43 -4.38 0.06
N GLN A 43 -7.19 -5.69 0.05
CA GLN A 43 -6.69 -6.39 -1.15
C GLN A 43 -7.68 -6.26 -2.32
N LEU A 44 -8.99 -6.32 -2.08
CA LEU A 44 -9.98 -6.12 -3.14
C LEU A 44 -9.92 -4.70 -3.72
N VAL A 45 -9.68 -3.68 -2.90
CA VAL A 45 -9.47 -2.29 -3.36
C VAL A 45 -8.22 -2.21 -4.24
N GLN A 46 -7.09 -2.78 -3.79
CA GLN A 46 -5.85 -2.83 -4.59
C GLN A 46 -6.07 -3.57 -5.93
N ASN A 47 -6.79 -4.70 -5.89
CA ASN A 47 -7.10 -5.48 -7.09
C ASN A 47 -8.00 -4.70 -8.06
N ALA A 48 -8.98 -3.95 -7.54
CA ALA A 48 -9.84 -3.10 -8.36
C ALA A 48 -9.06 -1.95 -9.01
N ALA A 49 -8.12 -1.34 -8.28
CA ALA A 49 -7.24 -0.31 -8.82
C ALA A 49 -6.32 -0.85 -9.93
N ALA A 50 -5.68 -2.01 -9.73
CA ALA A 50 -4.86 -2.66 -10.75
C ALA A 50 -5.67 -2.97 -12.01
N ARG A 51 -6.90 -3.49 -11.85
CA ARG A 51 -7.83 -3.72 -12.96
C ARG A 51 -8.27 -2.41 -13.64
N ALA A 52 -8.46 -1.33 -12.90
CA ALA A 52 -8.82 -0.04 -13.49
C ALA A 52 -7.70 0.52 -14.37
N MET A 53 -6.45 0.39 -13.93
CA MET A 53 -5.27 0.84 -14.68
C MET A 53 -5.07 0.01 -15.96
N VAL A 54 -5.13 -1.32 -15.87
CA VAL A 54 -4.99 -2.23 -17.03
C VAL A 54 -6.26 -2.30 -17.87
N GLY A 55 -7.40 -1.89 -17.31
CA GLY A 55 -8.75 -2.01 -17.88
C GLY A 55 -9.15 -3.44 -18.17
N ALA A 56 -8.69 -4.34 -17.32
CA ALA A 56 -9.11 -5.73 -17.39
C ALA A 56 -10.57 -5.86 -16.92
N PRO A 57 -11.34 -6.77 -17.53
CA PRO A 57 -12.66 -7.15 -17.04
C PRO A 57 -12.66 -7.52 -15.55
N ARG A 58 -13.83 -7.37 -14.91
CA ARG A 58 -13.98 -7.62 -13.46
C ARG A 58 -13.63 -9.07 -13.07
N CYS A 59 -13.88 -10.01 -13.98
CA CYS A 59 -13.67 -11.44 -13.79
C CYS A 59 -12.27 -11.91 -14.18
N THR A 60 -11.40 -11.02 -14.68
CA THR A 60 -10.04 -11.43 -15.06
C THR A 60 -9.24 -11.86 -13.84
N HIS A 61 -8.48 -12.94 -14.03
CA HIS A 61 -7.58 -13.46 -13.03
C HIS A 61 -6.59 -12.37 -12.60
N ILE A 62 -6.49 -12.13 -11.29
CA ILE A 62 -5.78 -10.97 -10.77
C ILE A 62 -4.26 -11.18 -10.70
N THR A 63 -3.81 -12.42 -10.55
CA THR A 63 -2.40 -12.77 -10.38
C THR A 63 -1.48 -12.23 -11.48
N PRO A 64 -1.79 -12.30 -12.78
CA PRO A 64 -0.94 -11.72 -13.82
C PRO A 64 -1.02 -10.19 -13.92
N ILE A 65 -2.01 -9.55 -13.30
CA ILE A 65 -2.28 -8.10 -13.42
C ILE A 65 -1.73 -7.33 -12.22
N LEU A 66 -1.63 -8.02 -11.07
CA LEU A 66 -1.19 -7.45 -9.80
C LEU A 66 0.33 -7.36 -9.74
N HIS A 67 0.89 -6.33 -10.37
CA HIS A 67 2.32 -6.01 -10.27
C HIS A 67 2.72 -5.41 -8.90
N TRP A 68 1.75 -5.08 -8.05
CA TRP A 68 1.98 -4.54 -6.71
C TRP A 68 1.97 -5.62 -5.64
N LEU A 69 2.82 -5.44 -4.62
CA LEU A 69 2.86 -6.33 -3.47
C LEU A 69 1.48 -6.39 -2.77
N PRO A 70 0.95 -7.59 -2.44
CA PRO A 70 -0.29 -7.74 -1.68
C PRO A 70 -0.26 -6.96 -0.36
N ILE A 71 -1.41 -6.41 0.06
CA ILE A 71 -1.52 -5.52 1.22
C ILE A 71 -0.99 -6.18 2.49
N GLY A 72 -1.27 -7.46 2.71
CA GLY A 72 -0.79 -8.18 3.90
C GLY A 72 0.73 -8.29 3.96
N LEU A 73 1.39 -8.47 2.81
CA LEU A 73 2.86 -8.51 2.74
C LEU A 73 3.45 -7.11 2.87
N ARG A 74 2.74 -6.09 2.35
CA ARG A 74 3.15 -4.69 2.41
C ARG A 74 3.19 -4.15 3.84
N SER A 75 2.19 -4.49 4.66
CA SER A 75 2.18 -4.11 6.08
C SER A 75 3.31 -4.79 6.85
N GLN A 76 3.51 -6.10 6.67
CA GLN A 76 4.60 -6.86 7.29
C GLN A 76 5.98 -6.30 6.92
N PHE A 77 6.21 -6.08 5.63
CA PHE A 77 7.46 -5.52 5.13
C PHE A 77 7.75 -4.13 5.72
N LYS A 78 6.73 -3.26 5.78
CA LYS A 78 6.89 -1.91 6.34
C LYS A 78 7.30 -1.95 7.82
N VAL A 79 6.66 -2.81 8.60
CA VAL A 79 6.99 -2.98 10.03
C VAL A 79 8.41 -3.51 10.19
N LEU A 80 8.80 -4.54 9.43
CA LEU A 80 10.15 -5.09 9.48
C LEU A 80 11.22 -4.03 9.17
N VAL A 81 11.00 -3.20 8.14
CA VAL A 81 11.91 -2.10 7.78
C VAL A 81 11.97 -1.04 8.87
N ILE A 82 10.85 -0.68 9.50
CA ILE A 82 10.82 0.28 10.62
C ILE A 82 11.58 -0.28 11.81
N THR A 83 11.30 -1.53 12.21
CA THR A 83 12.00 -2.20 13.32
C THR A 83 13.49 -2.28 13.06
N PHE A 84 13.90 -2.70 11.86
CA PHE A 84 15.32 -2.72 11.46
C PHE A 84 15.96 -1.34 11.58
N LYS A 85 15.32 -0.30 11.02
CA LYS A 85 15.86 1.07 11.11
C LYS A 85 15.98 1.57 12.55
N ALA A 86 15.00 1.25 13.40
CA ALA A 86 15.03 1.61 14.81
C ALA A 86 16.19 0.93 15.55
N LEU A 87 16.41 -0.37 15.30
CA LEU A 87 17.52 -1.12 15.91
C LEU A 87 18.90 -0.62 15.48
N HIS A 88 19.02 -0.11 14.25
CA HIS A 88 20.29 0.37 13.69
C HIS A 88 20.51 1.88 13.80
N GLY A 89 19.64 2.63 14.50
CA GLY A 89 19.76 4.09 14.61
C GLY A 89 19.59 4.83 13.28
N LEU A 90 19.03 4.18 12.26
CA LEU A 90 18.76 4.74 10.93
C LEU A 90 17.31 5.28 10.80
N GLY A 91 16.64 5.46 11.94
CA GLY A 91 15.33 6.10 12.01
C GLY A 91 15.43 7.60 11.78
N PRO A 92 14.39 8.28 11.29
CA PRO A 92 14.34 9.74 11.31
C PRO A 92 14.52 10.22 12.76
N GLY A 93 15.35 11.25 12.97
CA GLY A 93 15.87 11.70 14.28
C GLY A 93 14.83 12.06 15.36
N ILE A 94 13.53 12.02 15.04
CA ILE A 94 12.43 12.11 16.01
C ILE A 94 12.37 10.94 17.01
N TYR A 95 12.91 9.77 16.66
CA TYR A 95 12.95 8.61 17.56
C TYR A 95 14.24 8.54 18.40
N GLU A 96 15.27 9.26 17.98
CA GLU A 96 16.57 9.27 18.62
C GLU A 96 16.51 10.03 19.96
N THR A 97 15.74 11.13 20.03
CA THR A 97 15.48 11.87 21.27
C THR A 97 14.69 11.07 22.33
N ALA A 98 13.91 10.06 21.95
CA ALA A 98 13.14 9.27 22.92
C ALA A 98 14.01 8.22 23.64
N SER A 99 15.04 7.68 23.00
CA SER A 99 15.98 6.75 23.63
C SER A 99 16.92 7.45 24.62
N TYR A 100 17.32 8.71 24.37
CA TYR A 100 18.16 9.47 25.29
C TYR A 100 17.44 9.92 26.58
N HIS A 101 16.11 9.87 26.64
CA HIS A 101 15.34 10.21 27.85
C HIS A 101 14.97 9.00 28.71
N ILE A 102 15.34 7.77 28.30
CA ILE A 102 15.14 6.53 29.06
C ILE A 102 16.48 5.90 29.50
N ALA A 103 17.61 6.54 29.19
CA ALA A 103 18.95 6.15 29.68
C ALA A 103 19.40 7.04 30.84
#